data_AF-A0A812BYR7-F1
#
_entry.id   AF-A0A812BYR7-F1
#
_cell.length_a   1.000
_cell.length_b   1.000
_cell.length_c   1.000
_cell.angle_alpha   90.00
_cell.angle_beta   90.00
_cell.angle_gamma   90.00
#
_symmetry.space_group_name_H-M   'P 1'
#
loop_
_entity.id
_entity.type
_entity.pdbx_description
1 polymer ?
#
loop_
_entity_poly.entity_id
_entity_poly.type
_entity_poly.pdbx_seq_one_letter_code
_entity_poly.pdbx_strand_id
1 'polypeptide(L)'
;MSGPIYSSCANSFPIVFFFLSLSFFFPSFPVFIHIFVIFSFSFILPVIYFFFRFFVNFRVLRFFSFYHFLKHIFSVISIPECKSKPADIAFIIDDSRSIYGPDFYKGMEFIENFVDIFQIGPQDVRIAAVTFGQIVITYSTFGFEANNNKREVLNALGRIKFKPRYGSATFTDKAITYARNNFFNHARPNVKKVAIILTDGRSEYPPKTKAEAELLKSQDVDIIAIGVGSAVEESEQNSIASSPDSVFLVNSYGALKKIIRSLRFITCRGKL
;
A
#
# COMPACT_ATOMS: atom_id res chain seq x y z
N MET A 1 10.08 -26.36 -44.47
CA MET A 1 11.46 -25.85 -44.34
C MET A 1 11.51 -24.94 -43.12
N SER A 2 12.31 -25.37 -42.13
CA SER A 2 13.13 -24.55 -41.23
C SER A 2 12.57 -23.25 -40.60
N GLY A 3 12.41 -23.29 -39.27
CA GLY A 3 13.07 -22.31 -38.40
C GLY A 3 12.21 -21.23 -37.72
N PRO A 4 12.19 -21.14 -36.37
CA PRO A 4 11.53 -20.09 -35.58
C PRO A 4 12.49 -18.91 -35.30
N ILE A 5 12.06 -17.82 -34.61
CA ILE A 5 12.84 -17.10 -33.55
C ILE A 5 12.02 -15.94 -32.92
N TYR A 6 12.30 -15.79 -31.62
CA TYR A 6 11.81 -14.94 -30.52
C TYR A 6 12.00 -13.40 -30.60
N SER A 7 11.37 -12.75 -29.59
CA SER A 7 11.74 -11.49 -28.89
C SER A 7 11.06 -10.21 -29.41
N SER A 8 10.76 -9.18 -28.62
CA SER A 8 11.27 -8.73 -27.31
C SER A 8 10.29 -7.73 -26.66
N CYS A 9 10.20 -7.72 -25.33
CA CYS A 9 9.80 -6.54 -24.56
C CYS A 9 10.80 -5.40 -24.80
N ALA A 10 10.35 -4.15 -24.94
CA ALA A 10 11.03 -2.93 -24.47
C ALA A 10 10.31 -1.69 -24.99
N ASN A 11 9.71 -0.89 -24.10
CA ASN A 11 9.53 0.54 -24.33
C ASN A 11 10.14 1.26 -23.12
N SER A 12 11.43 1.49 -23.23
CA SER A 12 12.23 2.34 -22.34
C SER A 12 12.00 3.80 -22.73
N PHE A 13 11.57 4.63 -21.77
CA PHE A 13 11.59 6.10 -21.91
C PHE A 13 13.05 6.60 -21.95
N PRO A 14 13.34 7.72 -22.64
CA PRO A 14 14.70 8.18 -22.87
C PRO A 14 15.32 8.80 -21.61
N ILE A 15 16.57 8.45 -21.34
CA ILE A 15 17.40 9.08 -20.31
C ILE A 15 17.92 10.41 -20.89
N VAL A 16 17.57 11.53 -20.26
CA VAL A 16 18.12 12.86 -20.56
C VAL A 16 19.39 13.06 -19.72
N PHE A 17 20.50 13.44 -20.36
CA PHE A 17 21.78 13.69 -19.71
C PHE A 17 21.97 15.20 -19.40
N PHE A 18 22.37 15.54 -18.17
CA PHE A 18 22.90 16.87 -17.81
C PHE A 18 24.39 16.76 -17.48
N PHE A 19 25.19 17.72 -17.95
CA PHE A 19 26.64 17.78 -17.74
C PHE A 19 26.98 18.83 -16.68
N LEU A 20 27.83 18.47 -15.71
CA LEU A 20 28.43 19.41 -14.75
C LEU A 20 29.96 19.30 -14.83
N SER A 21 30.66 20.41 -15.03
CA SER A 21 32.13 20.46 -15.10
C SER A 21 32.74 20.81 -13.74
N LEU A 22 33.77 20.07 -13.29
CA LEU A 22 34.64 20.45 -12.18
C LEU A 22 36.08 20.68 -12.66
N SER A 23 36.76 21.63 -12.03
CA SER A 23 38.16 22.02 -12.30
C SER A 23 39.03 21.81 -11.06
N PHE A 24 40.24 21.26 -11.21
CA PHE A 24 41.24 21.08 -10.13
C PHE A 24 42.49 21.94 -10.40
N PHE A 25 43.12 22.44 -9.33
CA PHE A 25 44.32 23.31 -9.36
C PHE A 25 45.49 22.65 -8.62
N PHE A 26 46.70 22.67 -9.20
CA PHE A 26 47.94 22.19 -8.57
C PHE A 26 49.06 23.26 -8.63
N PRO A 27 49.97 23.31 -7.64
CA PRO A 27 50.55 24.58 -7.19
C PRO A 27 51.90 24.98 -7.83
N SER A 28 52.33 24.37 -8.93
CA SER A 28 53.69 24.60 -9.50
C SER A 28 53.74 25.03 -10.98
N PHE A 29 52.67 24.85 -11.76
CA PHE A 29 52.51 25.38 -13.14
C PHE A 29 51.00 25.50 -13.46
N PRO A 30 50.54 26.54 -14.19
CA PRO A 30 49.11 26.80 -14.34
C PRO A 30 48.54 26.12 -15.60
N VAL A 31 48.02 24.88 -15.50
CA VAL A 31 47.25 24.26 -16.59
C VAL A 31 46.04 23.48 -16.03
N PHE A 32 44.86 23.70 -16.62
CA PHE A 32 43.57 23.09 -16.26
C PHE A 32 43.31 21.79 -17.04
N ILE A 33 42.77 20.75 -16.39
CA ILE A 33 42.29 19.52 -17.06
C ILE A 33 40.84 19.23 -16.64
N HIS A 34 39.95 19.00 -17.62
CA HIS A 34 38.51 18.79 -17.47
C HIS A 34 38.12 17.30 -17.51
N ILE A 35 37.23 16.85 -16.60
CA ILE A 35 36.62 15.51 -16.60
C ILE A 35 35.08 15.68 -16.58
N PHE A 36 34.37 14.92 -17.40
CA PHE A 36 32.90 14.92 -17.49
C PHE A 36 32.29 13.77 -16.67
N VAL A 37 31.23 14.05 -15.88
CA VAL A 37 30.48 13.06 -15.09
C VAL A 37 28.98 13.20 -15.35
N ILE A 38 28.27 12.07 -15.48
CA ILE A 38 26.83 11.97 -15.73
C ILE A 38 26.13 11.39 -14.48
N PHE A 39 25.00 11.97 -14.02
CA PHE A 39 24.23 11.49 -12.87
C PHE A 39 22.75 11.20 -13.18
N SER A 40 22.23 10.09 -12.65
CA SER A 40 20.80 9.93 -12.31
C SER A 40 20.62 8.98 -11.10
N PHE A 41 20.39 9.55 -9.91
CA PHE A 41 19.68 9.02 -8.73
C PHE A 41 20.02 9.94 -7.54
N SER A 42 19.25 11.02 -7.41
CA SER A 42 19.46 12.05 -6.40
C SER A 42 19.24 11.52 -4.98
N PHE A 43 20.14 11.90 -4.08
CA PHE A 43 20.23 11.65 -2.62
C PHE A 43 21.02 10.45 -2.11
N ILE A 44 21.29 9.39 -2.89
CA ILE A 44 22.06 8.25 -2.36
C ILE A 44 23.58 8.44 -2.60
N LEU A 45 23.98 8.84 -3.81
CA LEU A 45 25.41 9.02 -4.13
C LEU A 45 26.12 10.16 -3.37
N PRO A 46 25.50 11.34 -3.13
CA PRO A 46 26.17 12.40 -2.38
C PRO A 46 26.41 12.02 -0.91
N VAL A 47 25.48 11.25 -0.31
CA VAL A 47 25.61 10.74 1.05
C VAL A 47 26.71 9.68 1.11
N ILE A 48 26.72 8.72 0.17
CA ILE A 48 27.79 7.73 0.08
C ILE A 48 29.15 8.40 -0.16
N TYR A 49 29.23 9.39 -1.06
CA TYR A 49 30.47 10.09 -1.39
C TYR A 49 30.99 10.97 -0.25
N PHE A 50 30.11 11.70 0.45
CA PHE A 50 30.47 12.47 1.64
C PHE A 50 30.99 11.55 2.75
N PHE A 51 30.33 10.41 2.97
CA PHE A 51 30.80 9.41 3.95
C PHE A 51 32.12 8.76 3.52
N PHE A 52 32.29 8.39 2.24
CA PHE A 52 33.54 7.82 1.74
C PHE A 52 34.70 8.81 1.92
N ARG A 53 34.48 10.10 1.61
CA ARG A 53 35.49 11.15 1.77
C ARG A 53 35.77 11.50 3.24
N PHE A 54 34.77 11.40 4.11
CA PHE A 54 34.92 11.57 5.56
C PHE A 54 35.71 10.41 6.20
N PHE A 55 35.52 9.17 5.72
CA PHE A 55 36.19 7.99 6.27
C PHE A 55 37.59 7.73 5.71
N VAL A 56 37.89 8.13 4.48
CA VAL A 56 39.23 7.93 3.87
C VAL A 56 40.33 8.77 4.56
N ASN A 57 39.98 9.81 5.32
CA ASN A 57 40.94 10.66 6.04
C ASN A 57 41.20 10.28 7.51
N PHE A 58 40.50 9.29 8.07
CA PHE A 58 40.69 8.88 9.47
C PHE A 58 41.11 7.41 9.58
N ARG A 59 42.30 7.18 10.17
CA ARG A 59 42.90 5.87 10.45
C ARG A 59 41.92 4.89 11.13
N VAL A 60 41.47 3.90 10.35
CA VAL A 60 41.21 2.47 10.64
C VAL A 60 40.31 2.03 11.83
N LEU A 61 39.93 2.85 12.81
CA LEU A 61 39.21 2.34 13.99
C LEU A 61 37.67 2.25 13.91
N ARG A 62 37.04 2.26 12.73
CA ARG A 62 35.56 2.14 12.63
C ARG A 62 35.00 1.35 11.43
N PHE A 63 35.74 0.38 10.89
CA PHE A 63 35.18 -0.54 9.87
C PHE A 63 33.93 -1.29 10.37
N PHE A 64 33.88 -1.66 11.65
CA PHE A 64 32.71 -2.28 12.27
C PHE A 64 31.47 -1.36 12.30
N SER A 65 31.66 -0.05 12.48
CA SER A 65 30.56 0.92 12.58
C SER A 65 29.96 1.23 11.20
N PHE A 66 30.77 1.30 10.15
CA PHE A 66 30.30 1.52 8.77
C PHE A 66 29.53 0.31 8.22
N TYR A 67 30.01 -0.92 8.48
CA TYR A 67 29.29 -2.13 8.13
C TYR A 67 27.95 -2.26 8.87
N HIS A 68 27.93 -1.92 10.17
CA HIS A 68 26.69 -1.89 10.96
C HIS A 68 25.72 -0.79 10.47
N PHE A 69 26.24 0.36 10.05
CA PHE A 69 25.47 1.46 9.48
C PHE A 69 24.88 1.10 8.11
N LEU A 70 25.66 0.48 7.22
CA LEU A 70 25.16 -0.04 5.94
C LEU A 70 24.14 -1.16 6.14
N LYS A 71 24.34 -2.06 7.11
CA LYS A 71 23.35 -3.09 7.48
C LYS A 71 22.07 -2.46 8.03
N HIS A 72 22.15 -1.37 8.78
CA HIS A 72 21.01 -0.58 9.22
C HIS A 72 20.28 0.08 8.04
N ILE A 73 21.00 0.71 7.11
CA ILE A 73 20.42 1.32 5.91
C ILE A 73 19.76 0.26 5.03
N PHE A 74 20.42 -0.88 4.79
CA PHE A 74 19.84 -1.99 4.02
C PHE A 74 18.63 -2.60 4.74
N SER A 75 18.64 -2.71 6.07
CA SER A 75 17.50 -3.15 6.88
C SER A 75 16.32 -2.17 6.86
N VAL A 76 16.58 -0.88 6.69
CA VAL A 76 15.55 0.17 6.57
C VAL A 76 15.01 0.26 5.13
N ILE A 77 15.80 -0.11 4.12
CA ILE A 77 15.41 -0.14 2.70
C ILE A 77 14.76 -1.47 2.30
N SER A 78 15.05 -2.56 3.02
CA SER A 78 14.35 -3.83 2.86
C SER A 78 12.93 -3.69 3.40
N ILE A 79 11.99 -3.36 2.51
CA ILE A 79 10.56 -3.53 2.78
C ILE A 79 10.40 -5.02 3.14
N PRO A 80 9.96 -5.38 4.35
CA PRO A 80 9.80 -6.78 4.72
C PRO A 80 8.94 -7.43 3.65
N GLU A 81 9.40 -8.56 3.10
CA GLU A 81 8.69 -9.28 2.07
C GLU A 81 7.36 -9.78 2.64
N CYS A 82 6.31 -8.98 2.43
CA CYS A 82 4.92 -9.31 2.72
C CYS A 82 4.46 -10.62 2.11
N LYS A 83 5.20 -11.12 1.11
CA LYS A 83 4.82 -12.28 0.32
C LYS A 83 4.65 -13.54 1.18
N SER A 84 5.28 -13.60 2.35
CA SER A 84 5.42 -14.86 3.10
C SER A 84 4.79 -14.85 4.50
N LYS A 85 4.14 -13.77 4.94
CA LYS A 85 3.49 -13.72 6.26
C LYS A 85 1.98 -13.98 6.14
N PRO A 86 1.44 -15.00 6.84
CA PRO A 86 0.01 -15.25 6.85
C PRO A 86 -0.77 -14.05 7.42
N ALA A 87 -1.83 -13.64 6.73
CA ALA A 87 -2.72 -12.57 7.16
C ALA A 87 -4.14 -12.77 6.65
N ASP A 88 -5.11 -12.24 7.38
CA ASP A 88 -6.51 -12.19 6.98
C ASP A 88 -6.91 -10.73 6.75
N ILE A 89 -7.18 -10.38 5.49
CA ILE A 89 -7.45 -9.00 5.06
C ILE A 89 -8.87 -8.89 4.53
N ALA A 90 -9.71 -8.07 5.18
CA ALA A 90 -11.06 -7.78 4.71
C ALA A 90 -11.15 -6.38 4.13
N PHE A 91 -11.71 -6.25 2.93
CA PHE A 91 -12.08 -4.97 2.32
C PHE A 91 -13.53 -4.61 2.66
N ILE A 92 -13.75 -3.39 3.14
CA ILE A 92 -15.06 -2.80 3.40
C ILE A 92 -15.19 -1.62 2.45
N ILE A 93 -15.97 -1.81 1.38
CA ILE A 93 -15.88 -0.98 0.18
C ILE A 93 -17.17 -0.19 0.01
N ASP A 94 -17.06 1.13 -0.01
CA ASP A 94 -18.19 1.99 -0.31
C ASP A 94 -18.60 1.83 -1.78
N ASP A 95 -19.87 1.53 -2.01
CA ASP A 95 -20.54 1.47 -3.32
C ASP A 95 -21.76 2.39 -3.40
N SER A 96 -21.84 3.37 -2.49
CA SER A 96 -22.91 4.36 -2.44
C SER A 96 -23.00 5.19 -3.73
N ARG A 97 -24.16 5.83 -3.92
CA ARG A 97 -24.46 6.59 -5.14
C ARG A 97 -23.65 7.89 -5.29
N SER A 98 -23.00 8.38 -4.23
CA SER A 98 -22.09 9.54 -4.34
C SER A 98 -20.92 9.25 -5.27
N ILE A 99 -20.50 7.99 -5.34
CA ILE A 99 -19.37 7.55 -6.15
C ILE A 99 -19.77 7.51 -7.63
N TYR A 100 -18.98 8.17 -8.48
CA TYR A 100 -19.13 8.05 -9.92
C TYR A 100 -18.71 6.64 -10.37
N GLY A 101 -19.51 5.95 -11.19
CA GLY A 101 -19.27 4.55 -11.56
C GLY A 101 -17.85 4.23 -12.05
N PRO A 102 -17.26 5.02 -12.97
CA PRO A 102 -15.85 4.86 -13.36
C PRO A 102 -14.84 5.01 -12.21
N ASP A 103 -15.14 5.84 -11.20
CA ASP A 103 -14.29 5.97 -10.01
C ASP A 103 -14.40 4.77 -9.08
N PHE A 104 -15.61 4.19 -8.92
CA PHE A 104 -15.77 2.90 -8.25
C PHE A 104 -14.88 1.82 -8.88
N TYR A 105 -14.86 1.73 -10.22
CA TYR A 105 -14.00 0.76 -10.91
C TYR A 105 -12.51 1.02 -10.73
N LYS A 106 -12.06 2.28 -10.61
CA LYS A 106 -10.67 2.59 -10.22
C LYS A 106 -10.37 2.14 -8.79
N GLY A 107 -11.35 2.23 -7.88
CA GLY A 107 -11.25 1.68 -6.53
C GLY A 107 -11.08 0.16 -6.54
N MET A 108 -11.87 -0.54 -7.36
CA MET A 108 -11.75 -1.98 -7.55
C MET A 108 -10.40 -2.37 -8.18
N GLU A 109 -9.95 -1.67 -9.21
CA GLU A 109 -8.63 -1.87 -9.83
C GLU A 109 -7.50 -1.68 -8.82
N PHE A 110 -7.61 -0.68 -7.94
CA PHE A 110 -6.66 -0.49 -6.85
C PHE A 110 -6.63 -1.68 -5.88
N ILE A 111 -7.80 -2.22 -5.50
CA ILE A 111 -7.90 -3.40 -4.62
C ILE A 111 -7.31 -4.63 -5.30
N GLU A 112 -7.62 -4.88 -6.57
CA GLU A 112 -7.07 -5.99 -7.36
C GLU A 112 -5.55 -5.91 -7.44
N ASN A 113 -5.01 -4.73 -7.78
CA ASN A 113 -3.56 -4.48 -7.83
C ASN A 113 -2.90 -4.68 -6.46
N PHE A 114 -3.56 -4.29 -5.38
CA PHE A 114 -3.07 -4.52 -4.04
C PHE A 114 -3.08 -6.00 -3.69
N VAL A 115 -4.14 -6.74 -4.00
CA VAL A 115 -4.20 -8.20 -3.76
C VAL A 115 -3.13 -8.94 -4.56
N ASP A 116 -2.83 -8.50 -5.79
CA ASP A 116 -1.84 -9.16 -6.66
C ASP A 116 -0.41 -9.12 -6.09
N ILE A 117 -0.08 -8.21 -5.16
CA ILE A 117 1.26 -8.17 -4.56
C ILE A 117 1.50 -9.31 -3.54
N PHE A 118 0.44 -9.98 -3.08
CA PHE A 118 0.51 -11.03 -2.05
C PHE A 118 0.52 -12.43 -2.63
N GLN A 119 1.08 -13.37 -1.87
CA GLN A 119 0.80 -14.78 -2.03
C GLN A 119 -0.54 -15.09 -1.35
N ILE A 120 -1.49 -15.63 -2.11
CA ILE A 120 -2.85 -15.90 -1.66
C ILE A 120 -3.04 -17.41 -1.55
N GLY A 121 -3.49 -17.87 -0.39
CA GLY A 121 -3.79 -19.27 -0.13
C GLY A 121 -4.23 -19.53 1.31
N PRO A 122 -4.71 -20.74 1.63
CA PRO A 122 -5.23 -21.06 2.96
C PRO A 122 -4.21 -20.88 4.09
N GLN A 123 -2.92 -21.06 3.78
CA GLN A 123 -1.80 -20.88 4.71
C GLN A 123 -1.08 -19.53 4.55
N ASP A 124 -1.41 -18.76 3.51
CA ASP A 124 -0.79 -17.47 3.21
C ASP A 124 -1.76 -16.33 3.54
N VAL A 125 -1.92 -15.34 2.65
CA VAL A 125 -2.93 -14.29 2.81
C VAL A 125 -4.30 -14.78 2.36
N ARG A 126 -5.34 -14.52 3.16
CA ARG A 126 -6.75 -14.77 2.84
C ARG A 126 -7.49 -13.44 2.71
N ILE A 127 -8.37 -13.35 1.71
CA ILE A 127 -9.09 -12.11 1.38
C ILE A 127 -10.59 -12.29 1.59
N ALA A 128 -11.20 -11.34 2.29
CA ALA A 128 -12.65 -11.16 2.34
C ALA A 128 -13.00 -9.76 1.79
N ALA A 129 -14.24 -9.59 1.34
CA ALA A 129 -14.72 -8.30 0.87
C ALA A 129 -16.24 -8.16 1.07
N VAL A 130 -16.68 -6.95 1.37
CA VAL A 130 -18.08 -6.56 1.41
C VAL A 130 -18.21 -5.16 0.81
N THR A 131 -19.32 -4.90 0.12
CA THR A 131 -19.64 -3.54 -0.33
C THR A 131 -20.80 -2.96 0.48
N PHE A 132 -20.88 -1.63 0.56
CA PHE A 132 -21.95 -0.97 1.31
C PHE A 132 -22.27 0.43 0.78
N GLY A 133 -23.52 0.84 0.97
CA GLY A 133 -23.98 2.21 0.85
C GLY A 133 -25.12 2.41 1.84
N GLN A 134 -26.37 2.47 1.35
CA GLN A 134 -27.56 2.46 2.20
C GLN A 134 -27.78 1.10 2.90
N ILE A 135 -27.33 0.01 2.26
CA ILE A 135 -27.36 -1.36 2.78
C ILE A 135 -26.00 -2.03 2.57
N VAL A 136 -25.74 -3.10 3.31
CA VAL A 136 -24.58 -3.97 3.10
C VAL A 136 -24.92 -4.99 2.02
N ILE A 137 -24.07 -5.10 0.99
CA ILE A 137 -24.23 -6.05 -0.12
C ILE A 137 -23.15 -7.13 0.02
N THR A 138 -23.61 -8.38 0.08
CA THR A 138 -22.78 -9.55 0.30
C THR A 138 -22.67 -10.38 -0.98
N TYR A 139 -21.55 -11.09 -1.13
CA TYR A 139 -21.37 -12.04 -2.21
C TYR A 139 -20.90 -13.36 -1.61
N SER A 140 -21.50 -14.47 -2.03
CA SER A 140 -21.14 -15.81 -1.52
C SER A 140 -19.68 -16.19 -1.81
N THR A 141 -19.04 -15.52 -2.77
CA THR A 141 -17.63 -15.70 -3.12
C THR A 141 -16.68 -14.94 -2.21
N PHE A 142 -17.15 -14.22 -1.19
CA PHE A 142 -16.29 -13.49 -0.26
C PHE A 142 -16.45 -13.94 1.19
N GLY A 143 -15.31 -14.17 1.82
CA GLY A 143 -15.10 -14.71 3.15
C GLY A 143 -13.70 -15.31 3.18
N PHE A 144 -13.06 -15.38 4.35
CA PHE A 144 -11.67 -15.84 4.42
C PHE A 144 -11.46 -17.28 3.95
N GLU A 145 -12.52 -18.08 3.87
CA GLU A 145 -12.50 -19.48 3.44
C GLU A 145 -13.11 -19.70 2.04
N ALA A 146 -13.56 -18.64 1.37
CA ALA A 146 -14.32 -18.76 0.12
C ALA A 146 -13.45 -19.02 -1.11
N ASN A 147 -12.15 -18.65 -1.07
CA ASN A 147 -11.23 -18.78 -2.21
C ASN A 147 -9.88 -19.30 -1.71
N ASN A 148 -9.27 -20.22 -2.47
CA ASN A 148 -8.06 -20.92 -2.06
C ASN A 148 -6.80 -20.49 -2.83
N ASN A 149 -6.93 -19.61 -3.82
CA ASN A 149 -5.79 -19.10 -4.58
C ASN A 149 -6.08 -17.69 -5.13
N LYS A 150 -5.00 -17.02 -5.54
CA LYS A 150 -5.05 -15.65 -6.07
C LYS A 150 -6.03 -15.50 -7.24
N ARG A 151 -6.03 -16.44 -8.18
CA ARG A 151 -6.88 -16.38 -9.38
C ARG A 151 -8.36 -16.38 -9.01
N GLU A 152 -8.78 -17.20 -8.05
CA GLU A 152 -10.16 -17.22 -7.55
C GLU A 152 -10.53 -15.89 -6.89
N VAL A 153 -9.66 -15.34 -6.04
CA VAL A 153 -9.90 -14.03 -5.40
C VAL A 153 -10.03 -12.91 -6.43
N LEU A 154 -9.10 -12.81 -7.40
CA LEU A 154 -9.16 -11.78 -8.44
C LEU A 154 -10.41 -11.93 -9.33
N ASN A 155 -10.80 -13.17 -9.66
CA ASN A 155 -12.06 -13.43 -10.38
C ASN A 155 -13.29 -13.03 -9.56
N ALA A 156 -13.29 -13.26 -8.25
CA ALA A 156 -14.36 -12.83 -7.36
C ALA A 156 -14.45 -11.30 -7.31
N LEU A 157 -13.31 -10.60 -7.16
CA LEU A 157 -13.23 -9.13 -7.17
C LEU A 157 -13.77 -8.53 -8.47
N GLY A 158 -13.38 -9.07 -9.64
CA GLY A 158 -13.87 -8.60 -10.93
C GLY A 158 -15.38 -8.81 -11.18
N ARG A 159 -16.05 -9.63 -10.36
CA ARG A 159 -17.51 -9.84 -10.38
C ARG A 159 -18.26 -8.83 -9.51
N ILE A 160 -17.60 -8.08 -8.63
CA ILE A 160 -18.21 -6.95 -7.95
C ILE A 160 -18.56 -5.91 -9.01
N LYS A 161 -19.84 -5.61 -9.16
CA LYS A 161 -20.34 -4.60 -10.09
C LYS A 161 -20.87 -3.42 -9.31
N PHE A 162 -20.59 -2.23 -9.80
CA PHE A 162 -21.19 -1.01 -9.27
C PHE A 162 -22.71 -1.10 -9.40
N LYS A 163 -23.38 -1.21 -8.26
CA LYS A 163 -24.84 -1.29 -8.16
C LYS A 163 -25.24 -0.42 -6.97
N PRO A 164 -25.17 0.92 -7.09
CA PRO A 164 -25.57 1.81 -6.01
C PRO A 164 -27.07 1.61 -5.78
N ARG A 165 -27.39 0.80 -4.78
CA ARG A 165 -28.75 0.46 -4.43
C ARG A 165 -29.16 1.41 -3.32
N TYR A 166 -30.10 2.29 -3.65
CA TYR A 166 -30.77 3.20 -2.72
C TYR A 166 -29.85 4.31 -2.17
N GLY A 167 -30.21 5.56 -2.47
CA GLY A 167 -29.64 6.76 -1.84
C GLY A 167 -28.13 7.01 -2.03
N SER A 168 -27.68 8.13 -1.51
CA SER A 168 -26.26 8.51 -1.37
C SER A 168 -25.77 8.36 0.07
N ALA A 169 -26.50 7.59 0.89
CA ALA A 169 -26.19 7.40 2.30
C ALA A 169 -25.06 6.38 2.46
N THR A 170 -24.21 6.61 3.45
CA THR A 170 -23.01 5.81 3.72
C THR A 170 -23.11 5.25 5.15
N PHE A 171 -23.66 4.03 5.32
CA PHE A 171 -23.76 3.38 6.64
C PHE A 171 -22.51 2.56 6.96
N THR A 172 -21.40 3.25 7.17
CA THR A 172 -20.09 2.62 7.50
C THR A 172 -20.18 1.79 8.78
N ASP A 173 -20.99 2.22 9.75
CA ASP A 173 -21.25 1.49 11.00
C ASP A 173 -21.74 0.05 10.72
N LYS A 174 -22.75 -0.10 9.86
CA LYS A 174 -23.31 -1.41 9.50
C LYS A 174 -22.31 -2.29 8.77
N ALA A 175 -21.48 -1.69 7.92
CA ALA A 175 -20.46 -2.42 7.16
C ALA A 175 -19.35 -2.96 8.08
N ILE A 176 -18.92 -2.17 9.06
CA ILE A 176 -17.97 -2.60 10.10
C ILE A 176 -18.58 -3.72 10.95
N THR A 177 -19.84 -3.56 11.41
CA THR A 177 -20.55 -4.62 12.15
C THR A 177 -20.61 -5.92 11.35
N TYR A 178 -20.93 -5.84 10.05
CA TYR A 178 -20.99 -7.01 9.19
C TYR A 178 -19.63 -7.70 9.09
N ALA A 179 -18.55 -6.96 8.80
CA ALA A 179 -17.21 -7.52 8.69
C ALA A 179 -16.76 -8.16 10.01
N ARG A 180 -17.00 -7.51 11.15
CA ARG A 180 -16.73 -8.03 12.49
C ARG A 180 -17.39 -9.39 12.71
N ASN A 181 -18.70 -9.46 12.48
CA ASN A 181 -19.49 -10.65 12.80
C ASN A 181 -19.31 -11.81 11.80
N ASN A 182 -19.09 -11.51 10.52
CA ASN A 182 -19.12 -12.51 9.45
C ASN A 182 -17.73 -12.88 8.93
N PHE A 183 -16.76 -11.96 9.00
CA PHE A 183 -15.39 -12.23 8.55
C PHE A 183 -14.45 -12.48 9.73
N PHE A 184 -14.32 -11.51 10.64
CA PHE A 184 -13.27 -11.56 11.66
C PHE A 184 -13.53 -12.57 12.79
N ASN A 185 -14.79 -12.95 13.04
CA ASN A 185 -15.12 -14.11 13.87
C ASN A 185 -14.61 -15.45 13.28
N HIS A 186 -14.36 -15.52 11.96
CA HIS A 186 -13.80 -16.68 11.25
C HIS A 186 -12.34 -16.46 10.83
N ALA A 187 -11.69 -15.40 11.33
CA ALA A 187 -10.29 -15.16 11.08
C ALA A 187 -9.43 -16.22 11.81
N ARG A 188 -8.30 -16.58 11.22
CA ARG A 188 -7.33 -17.50 11.81
C ARG A 188 -6.82 -16.92 13.13
N PRO A 189 -6.63 -17.76 14.16
CA PRO A 189 -5.87 -17.35 15.33
C PRO A 189 -4.40 -17.10 14.94
N ASN A 190 -3.73 -16.22 15.68
CA ASN A 190 -2.27 -15.98 15.55
C ASN A 190 -1.78 -15.51 14.18
N VAL A 191 -2.66 -14.96 13.34
CA VAL A 191 -2.27 -14.26 12.11
C VAL A 191 -2.62 -12.78 12.22
N LYS A 192 -1.97 -11.95 11.41
CA LYS A 192 -2.32 -10.54 11.29
C LYS A 192 -3.74 -10.41 10.72
N LYS A 193 -4.62 -9.64 11.37
CA LYS A 193 -5.97 -9.34 10.89
C LYS A 193 -6.05 -7.87 10.50
N VAL A 194 -6.49 -7.58 9.29
CA VAL A 194 -6.55 -6.20 8.78
C VAL A 194 -7.92 -5.94 8.15
N ALA A 195 -8.59 -4.87 8.57
CA ALA A 195 -9.73 -4.32 7.88
C ALA A 195 -9.28 -3.08 7.10
N ILE A 196 -9.56 -3.03 5.80
CA ILE A 196 -9.29 -1.87 4.96
C ILE A 196 -10.64 -1.28 4.56
N ILE A 197 -10.95 -0.10 5.08
CA ILE A 197 -12.18 0.65 4.79
C ILE A 197 -11.85 1.65 3.68
N LEU A 198 -12.60 1.61 2.58
CA LEU A 198 -12.48 2.54 1.45
C LEU A 198 -13.81 3.26 1.26
N THR A 199 -13.84 4.58 1.44
CA THR A 199 -15.07 5.41 1.32
C THR A 199 -14.79 6.78 0.72
N ASP A 200 -15.79 7.37 0.06
CA ASP A 200 -15.74 8.73 -0.48
C ASP A 200 -16.51 9.77 0.36
N GLY A 201 -17.12 9.35 1.46
CA GLY A 201 -18.03 10.17 2.25
C GLY A 201 -17.90 10.01 3.75
N ARG A 202 -18.57 10.91 4.47
CA ARG A 202 -18.82 10.80 5.90
C ARG A 202 -19.88 9.74 6.16
N SER A 203 -19.73 8.96 7.23
CA SER A 203 -20.81 8.08 7.67
C SER A 203 -22.05 8.86 8.07
N GLU A 204 -23.23 8.25 7.91
CA GLU A 204 -24.49 8.75 8.42
C GLU A 204 -24.53 8.80 9.95
N TYR A 205 -23.80 7.89 10.61
CA TYR A 205 -23.71 7.82 12.07
C TYR A 205 -22.26 7.71 12.57
N PRO A 206 -21.47 8.80 12.54
CA PRO A 206 -20.07 8.77 12.96
C PRO A 206 -19.85 8.24 14.40
N PRO A 207 -20.68 8.58 15.42
CA PRO A 207 -20.51 8.00 16.76
C PRO A 207 -20.69 6.48 16.81
N LYS A 208 -21.64 5.93 16.03
CA LYS A 208 -21.83 4.47 15.92
C LYS A 208 -20.69 3.82 15.13
N THR A 209 -20.24 4.49 14.08
CA THR A 209 -19.12 4.02 13.25
C THR A 209 -17.86 3.90 14.09
N LYS A 210 -17.56 4.90 14.93
CA LYS A 210 -16.49 4.83 15.93
C LYS A 210 -16.69 3.67 16.90
N ALA A 211 -17.88 3.51 17.47
CA ALA A 211 -18.15 2.43 18.43
C ALA A 211 -17.93 1.03 17.81
N GLU A 212 -18.40 0.80 16.59
CA GLU A 212 -18.19 -0.48 15.90
C GLU A 212 -16.72 -0.69 15.51
N ALA A 213 -15.98 0.38 15.16
CA ALA A 213 -14.55 0.32 14.93
C ALA A 213 -13.78 -0.08 16.21
N GLU A 214 -14.14 0.47 17.39
CA GLU A 214 -13.55 0.03 18.67
C GLU A 214 -13.84 -1.44 18.97
N LEU A 215 -15.07 -1.90 18.72
CA LEU A 215 -15.42 -3.31 18.87
C LEU A 215 -14.58 -4.19 17.95
N LEU A 216 -14.36 -3.78 16.70
CA LEU A 216 -13.53 -4.51 15.76
C LEU A 216 -12.05 -4.52 16.19
N LYS A 217 -11.50 -3.37 16.62
CA LYS A 217 -10.13 -3.28 17.16
C LYS A 217 -9.92 -4.16 18.38
N SER A 218 -10.92 -4.30 19.25
CA SER A 218 -10.85 -5.18 20.42
C SER A 218 -10.75 -6.68 20.07
N GLN A 219 -11.03 -7.07 18.82
CA GLN A 219 -10.80 -8.43 18.29
C GLN A 219 -9.38 -8.64 17.71
N ASP A 220 -8.44 -7.73 18.02
CA ASP A 220 -7.09 -7.69 17.48
C ASP A 220 -7.06 -7.54 15.95
N VAL A 221 -7.94 -6.66 15.44
CA VAL A 221 -8.02 -6.29 14.03
C VAL A 221 -7.46 -4.89 13.85
N ASP A 222 -6.47 -4.74 12.96
CA ASP A 222 -5.98 -3.43 12.57
C ASP A 222 -6.85 -2.81 11.49
N ILE A 223 -7.37 -1.61 11.76
CA ILE A 223 -8.20 -0.87 10.82
C ILE A 223 -7.33 0.15 10.09
N ILE A 224 -7.35 0.08 8.76
CA ILE A 224 -6.79 1.06 7.85
C ILE A 224 -7.95 1.77 7.16
N ALA A 225 -7.97 3.10 7.24
CA ALA A 225 -9.04 3.94 6.75
C ALA A 225 -8.55 4.71 5.51
N ILE A 226 -9.21 4.52 4.37
CA ILE A 226 -8.89 5.16 3.10
C ILE A 226 -10.07 6.06 2.70
N GLY A 227 -9.86 7.36 2.84
CA GLY A 227 -10.80 8.39 2.41
C GLY A 227 -10.47 8.94 1.03
N VAL A 228 -11.46 9.04 0.16
CA VAL A 228 -11.30 9.58 -1.20
C VAL A 228 -12.15 10.84 -1.41
N GLY A 229 -11.52 11.90 -1.89
CA GLY A 229 -12.20 13.16 -2.20
C GLY A 229 -12.45 14.04 -0.98
N SER A 230 -13.24 15.10 -1.17
CA SER A 230 -13.43 16.17 -0.18
C SER A 230 -14.64 15.98 0.74
N ALA A 231 -15.50 15.00 0.47
CA ALA A 231 -16.67 14.72 1.29
C ALA A 231 -16.36 13.84 2.51
N VAL A 232 -15.15 13.29 2.58
CA VAL A 232 -14.65 12.54 3.74
C VAL A 232 -14.27 13.49 4.88
N GLU A 233 -14.69 13.14 6.08
CA GLU A 233 -14.28 13.85 7.29
C GLU A 233 -13.04 13.18 7.91
N GLU A 234 -11.90 13.88 7.91
CA GLU A 234 -10.64 13.36 8.46
C GLU A 234 -10.76 12.98 9.95
N SER A 235 -11.56 13.71 10.73
CA SER A 235 -11.82 13.42 12.15
C SER A 235 -12.45 12.03 12.32
N GLU A 236 -13.37 11.66 11.43
CA GLU A 236 -14.03 10.37 11.43
C GLU A 236 -13.04 9.26 11.07
N GLN A 237 -12.25 9.44 10.00
CA GLN A 237 -11.26 8.47 9.56
C GLN A 237 -10.21 8.19 10.66
N ASN A 238 -9.76 9.23 11.36
CA ASN A 238 -8.87 9.10 12.51
C ASN A 238 -9.53 8.37 13.69
N SER A 239 -10.84 8.52 13.88
CA SER A 239 -11.56 7.85 14.96
C SER A 239 -11.74 6.35 14.75
N ILE A 240 -11.77 5.90 13.49
CA ILE A 240 -11.98 4.48 13.13
C ILE A 240 -10.66 3.73 12.92
N ALA A 241 -9.61 4.40 12.42
CA ALA A 241 -8.32 3.78 12.18
C ALA A 241 -7.63 3.32 13.48
N SER A 242 -6.77 2.31 13.39
CA SER A 242 -6.00 1.81 14.55
C SER A 242 -4.81 2.70 14.94
N SER A 243 -4.36 3.56 14.04
CA SER A 243 -3.21 4.47 14.23
C SER A 243 -3.35 5.66 13.29
N PRO A 244 -2.80 6.84 13.61
CA PRO A 244 -2.69 7.96 12.67
C PRO A 244 -1.99 7.58 11.36
N ASP A 245 -1.00 6.68 11.41
CA ASP A 245 -0.31 6.18 10.21
C ASP A 245 -1.24 5.33 9.32
N SER A 246 -2.34 4.81 9.86
CA SER A 246 -3.31 3.95 9.17
C SER A 246 -4.43 4.75 8.50
N VAL A 247 -4.30 6.07 8.37
CA VAL A 247 -5.24 6.94 7.65
C VAL A 247 -4.63 7.39 6.33
N PHE A 248 -5.35 7.15 5.24
CA PHE A 248 -4.96 7.57 3.90
C PHE A 248 -6.05 8.46 3.30
N LEU A 249 -5.76 9.75 3.15
CA LEU A 249 -6.64 10.68 2.45
C LEU A 249 -6.07 10.96 1.06
N VAL A 250 -6.89 10.73 0.02
CA VAL A 250 -6.49 10.97 -1.37
C VAL A 250 -7.54 11.82 -2.09
N ASN A 251 -7.10 12.74 -2.95
CA ASN A 251 -8.03 13.69 -3.58
C ASN A 251 -8.93 13.07 -4.66
N SER A 252 -8.61 11.87 -5.16
CA SER A 252 -9.41 11.18 -6.18
C SER A 252 -9.06 9.69 -6.24
N TYR A 253 -9.96 8.88 -6.79
CA TYR A 253 -9.73 7.45 -6.99
C TYR A 253 -8.50 7.16 -7.88
N GLY A 254 -8.22 8.02 -8.86
CA GLY A 254 -7.01 7.90 -9.69
C GLY A 254 -5.69 8.10 -8.92
N ALA A 255 -5.74 8.69 -7.72
CA ALA A 255 -4.58 8.87 -6.84
C ALA A 255 -4.32 7.66 -5.92
N LEU A 256 -5.24 6.70 -5.81
CA LEU A 256 -5.08 5.50 -4.97
C LEU A 256 -3.81 4.69 -5.31
N LYS A 257 -3.40 4.67 -6.58
CA LYS A 257 -2.14 4.04 -7.01
C LYS A 257 -0.89 4.55 -6.28
N LYS A 258 -0.92 5.80 -5.79
CA LYS A 258 0.21 6.41 -5.06
C LYS A 258 0.40 5.81 -3.68
N ILE A 259 -0.66 5.29 -3.06
CA ILE A 259 -0.63 4.78 -1.68
C ILE A 259 -0.38 3.27 -1.60
N ILE A 260 -0.45 2.50 -2.70
CA ILE A 260 -0.29 1.03 -2.71
C ILE A 260 0.96 0.58 -1.93
N ARG A 261 2.10 1.25 -2.15
CA ARG A 261 3.37 0.86 -1.48
C ARG A 261 3.32 1.09 0.03
N SER A 262 2.79 2.24 0.45
CA SER A 262 2.65 2.59 1.87
C SER A 262 1.60 1.71 2.55
N LEU A 263 0.46 1.51 1.90
CA LEU A 263 -0.59 0.61 2.37
C LEU A 263 -0.02 -0.79 2.60
N ARG A 264 0.70 -1.34 1.62
CA ARG A 264 1.38 -2.64 1.75
C ARG A 264 2.28 -2.67 2.98
N PHE A 265 3.13 -1.65 3.13
CA PHE A 265 4.06 -1.59 4.25
C PHE A 265 3.35 -1.66 5.61
N ILE A 266 2.24 -0.94 5.76
CA ILE A 266 1.45 -0.91 7.01
C ILE A 266 0.68 -2.22 7.23
N THR A 267 0.02 -2.75 6.19
CA THR A 267 -0.70 -4.04 6.27
C THR A 267 0.23 -5.16 6.74
N CYS A 268 1.48 -5.17 6.27
CA CYS A 268 2.45 -6.20 6.61
C CYS A 268 3.28 -5.92 7.87
N ARG A 269 3.11 -4.74 8.47
CA ARG A 269 3.79 -4.41 9.72
C ARG A 269 3.18 -5.26 10.84
N GLY A 270 3.90 -6.28 11.27
CA GLY A 270 3.54 -7.08 12.45
C GLY A 270 4.08 -6.45 13.72
N LYS A 271 3.33 -6.58 14.82
CA LYS A 271 3.87 -6.44 16.18
C LYS A 271 4.92 -7.54 16.36
N LEU A 272 6.09 -7.16 16.90
CA LEU A 272 7.12 -8.11 17.35
C LEU A 272 6.57 -8.99 18.47
#